data_AF-A0A2H0ZXT3-F1
#
_entry.id   AF-A0A2H0ZXT3-F1
#
_cell.length_a   1.000
_cell.length_b   1.000
_cell.length_c   1.000
_cell.angle_alpha   90.00
_cell.angle_beta   90.00
_cell.angle_gamma   90.00
#
_symmetry.space_group_name_H-M   'P 1'
#
loop_
_entity.id
_entity.type
_entity.pdbx_description
1 polymer ?
#
loop_
_entity_poly.entity_id
_entity_poly.type
_entity_poly.pdbx_seq_one_letter_code
_entity_poly.pdbx_strand_id
1 'polypeptide(L)'
;MDSFSIDELTRESGPGEIPRALIEPYTYISNIPGNNQNMRYRFLVAFNEMFFKNDKKKILSEIGTIISIFHDSSLLIDDIEDSSDTRRGQECAHIKYGPPLTINCGNLMYFEALHRATNVLPNLEEHGSRDLSEISTKTNKILVDEMLNLHHGQGLDIYWRDVRLREWNLGKCELPSVEEYLRMVMNKTGGLFRLAVKLLALFTDNFSDAETDKLVPFSNLLGIIYQIRDDYMNLVDDRYSEMKGVRGEDLAEGKLSLPILFALQTAPRNSPLHTALFDYGSAKERLENSDKVVQALDYMRNETEALMLTYKLLKEYVAKALAYLKEAGAPSDALLVGVITHLGDVVKPSM
;
A
#
# COMPACT_ATOMS: atom_id res chain seq x y z
N MET A 1 -6.55 -23.63 44.29
CA MET A 1 -7.33 -22.79 43.35
C MET A 1 -7.27 -21.40 43.93
N ASP A 2 -6.50 -20.51 43.32
CA ASP A 2 -6.53 -19.11 43.71
C ASP A 2 -7.98 -18.62 43.61
N SER A 3 -8.44 -17.89 44.62
CA SER A 3 -9.81 -17.39 44.66
C SER A 3 -9.98 -16.34 43.58
N PHE A 4 -10.48 -16.78 42.42
CA PHE A 4 -10.82 -15.92 41.31
C PHE A 4 -12.05 -15.08 41.67
N SER A 5 -11.89 -13.76 41.80
CA SER A 5 -12.99 -12.84 42.04
C SER A 5 -13.60 -12.41 40.72
N ILE A 6 -14.79 -12.90 40.41
CA ILE A 6 -15.55 -12.44 39.24
C ILE A 6 -15.82 -10.93 39.29
N ASP A 7 -15.95 -10.37 40.48
CA ASP A 7 -16.18 -8.93 40.69
C ASP A 7 -14.93 -8.10 40.37
N GLU A 8 -13.73 -8.66 40.53
CA GLU A 8 -12.49 -8.00 40.09
C GLU A 8 -12.36 -8.09 38.57
N LEU A 9 -12.58 -9.28 37.99
CA LEU A 9 -12.50 -9.46 36.53
C LEU A 9 -13.53 -8.63 35.77
N THR A 10 -14.74 -8.48 36.30
CA THR A 10 -15.79 -7.64 35.66
C THR A 10 -15.58 -6.14 35.83
N ARG A 11 -14.67 -5.71 36.72
CA ARG A 11 -14.27 -4.30 36.86
C ARG A 11 -13.15 -3.90 35.92
N GLU A 12 -12.41 -4.86 35.37
CA GLU A 12 -11.41 -4.59 34.34
C GLU A 12 -12.11 -4.17 33.04
N SER A 13 -11.84 -2.95 32.58
CA SER A 13 -12.46 -2.36 31.38
C SER A 13 -11.45 -1.89 30.33
N GLY A 14 -10.15 -1.98 30.63
CA GLY A 14 -9.08 -1.64 29.71
C GLY A 14 -8.71 -2.81 28.80
N PRO A 15 -8.05 -2.55 27.65
CA PRO A 15 -7.68 -3.59 26.69
C PRO A 15 -6.60 -4.57 27.22
N GLY A 16 -5.97 -4.27 28.35
CA GLY A 16 -4.92 -5.11 28.94
C GLY A 16 -3.65 -5.18 28.10
N GLU A 17 -2.72 -6.04 28.50
CA GLU A 17 -1.56 -6.38 27.66
C GLU A 17 -2.00 -7.36 26.57
N ILE A 18 -1.62 -7.08 25.32
CA ILE A 18 -1.91 -7.99 24.20
C ILE A 18 -1.08 -9.27 24.37
N PRO A 19 -1.70 -10.45 24.54
CA PRO A 19 -0.96 -11.69 24.65
C PRO A 19 -0.14 -11.95 23.39
N ARG A 20 1.15 -12.25 23.56
CA ARG A 20 2.09 -12.50 22.46
C ARG A 20 1.55 -13.47 21.41
N ALA A 21 0.86 -14.53 21.84
CA ALA A 21 0.29 -15.53 20.95
C ALA A 21 -0.69 -14.95 19.90
N LEU A 22 -1.34 -13.82 20.20
CA LEU A 22 -2.29 -13.16 19.28
C LEU A 22 -1.60 -12.28 18.23
N ILE A 23 -0.32 -11.93 18.43
CA ILE A 23 0.46 -11.06 17.54
C ILE A 23 1.62 -11.77 16.86
N GLU A 24 1.70 -13.10 16.97
CA GLU A 24 2.72 -13.90 16.27
C GLU A 24 2.68 -13.71 14.73
N PRO A 25 1.50 -13.65 14.05
CA PRO A 25 1.45 -13.34 12.62
C PRO A 25 2.07 -11.99 12.26
N TYR A 26 1.76 -10.95 13.03
CA TYR A 26 2.34 -9.60 12.87
C TYR A 26 3.85 -9.58 13.14
N THR A 27 4.28 -10.24 14.22
CA THR A 27 5.69 -10.36 14.60
C THR A 27 6.47 -11.10 13.52
N TYR A 28 5.87 -12.11 12.91
CA TYR A 28 6.47 -12.85 11.82
C TYR A 28 6.70 -11.95 10.60
N ILE A 29 5.68 -11.26 10.09
CA ILE A 29 5.82 -10.44 8.87
C ILE A 29 6.74 -9.22 9.07
N SER A 30 6.69 -8.58 10.24
CA SER A 30 7.52 -7.41 10.58
C SER A 30 9.02 -7.74 10.68
N ASN A 31 9.37 -9.00 10.98
CA ASN A 31 10.75 -9.47 11.00
C ASN A 31 11.29 -9.88 9.63
N ILE A 32 10.44 -10.00 8.60
CA ILE A 32 10.90 -10.33 7.24
C ILE A 32 11.41 -9.04 6.57
N PRO A 33 12.69 -8.95 6.18
CA PRO A 33 13.22 -7.73 5.55
C PRO A 33 12.42 -7.33 4.31
N GLY A 34 11.94 -6.08 4.27
CA GLY A 34 11.13 -5.58 3.17
C GLY A 34 11.90 -5.39 1.86
N ASN A 35 11.30 -5.78 0.73
CA ASN A 35 11.87 -5.69 -0.62
C ASN A 35 12.19 -4.24 -1.05
N ASN A 36 11.53 -3.26 -0.44
CA ASN A 36 11.63 -1.85 -0.78
C ASN A 36 12.33 -1.02 0.31
N GLN A 37 13.35 -1.54 1.00
CA GLN A 37 14.21 -0.75 1.91
C GLN A 37 13.45 0.17 2.90
N ASN A 38 12.30 -0.29 3.42
CA ASN A 38 11.40 0.52 4.24
C ASN A 38 11.00 1.87 3.60
N MET A 39 10.55 1.85 2.32
CA MET A 39 10.17 3.04 1.56
C MET A 39 9.23 3.99 2.32
N ARG A 40 8.26 3.47 3.08
CA ARG A 40 7.33 4.29 3.88
C ARG A 40 8.05 5.11 4.95
N TYR A 41 8.99 4.50 5.66
CA TYR A 41 9.84 5.23 6.60
C TYR A 41 10.75 6.24 5.89
N ARG A 42 11.33 5.87 4.74
CA ARG A 42 12.13 6.80 3.91
C ARG A 42 11.30 8.00 3.46
N PHE A 43 10.05 7.78 3.08
CA PHE A 43 9.10 8.85 2.75
C PHE A 43 8.84 9.73 3.98
N LEU A 44 8.53 9.16 5.14
CA LEU A 44 8.32 9.91 6.37
C LEU A 44 9.52 10.83 6.68
N VAL A 45 10.74 10.27 6.66
CA VAL A 45 11.97 11.03 6.91
C VAL A 45 12.19 12.11 5.85
N ALA A 46 12.02 11.77 4.57
CA ALA A 46 12.25 12.70 3.47
C ALA A 46 11.22 13.85 3.44
N PHE A 47 9.95 13.59 3.76
CA PHE A 47 8.93 14.63 3.93
C PHE A 47 9.21 15.51 5.14
N ASN A 48 9.59 14.91 6.27
CA ASN A 48 9.96 15.69 7.45
C ASN A 48 11.15 16.60 7.16
N GLU A 49 12.20 16.06 6.53
CA GLU A 49 13.36 16.85 6.15
C GLU A 49 12.99 17.93 5.14
N MET A 50 12.14 17.68 4.14
CA MET A 50 11.85 18.70 3.13
C MET A 50 10.93 19.82 3.66
N PHE A 51 9.84 19.46 4.33
CA PHE A 51 8.73 20.39 4.59
C PHE A 51 8.52 20.73 6.06
N PHE A 52 8.51 19.73 6.95
CA PHE A 52 7.98 19.92 8.31
C PHE A 52 9.04 20.29 9.35
N LYS A 53 10.28 19.85 9.12
CA LYS A 53 11.46 20.09 9.97
C LYS A 53 11.21 19.78 11.45
N ASN A 54 10.42 18.74 11.73
CA ASN A 54 10.15 18.32 13.10
C ASN A 54 11.44 17.73 13.69
N ASP A 55 11.83 18.19 14.87
CA ASP A 55 13.02 17.76 15.62
C ASP A 55 12.67 16.86 16.83
N LYS A 56 11.37 16.67 17.11
CA LYS A 56 10.83 15.85 18.21
C LYS A 56 10.98 14.36 17.86
N LYS A 57 12.15 13.79 18.14
CA LYS A 57 12.49 12.39 17.81
C LYS A 57 11.47 11.37 18.28
N LYS A 58 10.89 11.54 19.47
CA LYS A 58 9.87 10.63 20.01
C LYS A 58 8.59 10.63 19.17
N ILE A 59 8.12 11.80 18.75
CA ILE A 59 6.97 11.98 17.86
C ILE A 59 7.23 11.32 16.51
N LEU A 60 8.37 11.62 15.89
CA LEU A 60 8.74 11.04 14.60
C LEU A 60 8.81 9.51 14.64
N SER A 61 9.40 8.97 15.72
CA SER A 61 9.47 7.53 15.94
C SER A 61 8.08 6.92 16.09
N GLU A 62 7.19 7.53 16.86
CA GLU A 62 5.85 7.00 17.09
C GLU A 62 4.99 7.08 15.83
N ILE A 63 5.07 8.18 15.05
CA ILE A 63 4.42 8.27 13.72
C ILE A 63 4.92 7.14 12.81
N GLY A 64 6.24 6.90 12.77
CA GLY A 64 6.83 5.81 12.00
C GLY A 64 6.33 4.44 12.43
N THR A 65 6.21 4.19 13.74
CA THR A 65 5.64 2.96 14.30
C THR A 65 4.18 2.79 13.90
N ILE A 66 3.34 3.82 14.04
CA ILE A 66 1.92 3.80 13.66
C ILE A 66 1.76 3.42 12.18
N ILE A 67 2.49 4.09 11.29
CA ILE A 67 2.46 3.81 9.84
C ILE A 67 2.91 2.38 9.54
N SER A 68 3.95 1.90 10.23
CA SER A 68 4.48 0.55 10.03
C SER A 68 3.49 -0.50 10.50
N ILE A 69 2.83 -0.30 11.64
CA ILE A 69 1.78 -1.19 12.13
C ILE A 69 0.63 -1.24 11.11
N PHE A 70 0.11 -0.11 10.65
CA PHE A 70 -0.95 -0.10 9.62
C PHE A 70 -0.52 -0.83 8.35
N HIS A 71 0.71 -0.60 7.88
CA HIS A 71 1.22 -1.25 6.68
C HIS A 71 1.34 -2.76 6.83
N ASP A 72 2.00 -3.25 7.87
CA ASP A 72 2.23 -4.68 8.03
C ASP A 72 0.91 -5.40 8.35
N SER A 73 -0.01 -4.75 9.07
CA SER A 73 -1.37 -5.27 9.29
C SER A 73 -2.16 -5.39 8.00
N SER A 74 -2.07 -4.39 7.11
CA SER A 74 -2.74 -4.46 5.81
C SER A 74 -2.19 -5.60 4.96
N LEU A 75 -0.88 -5.86 5.02
CA LEU A 75 -0.27 -6.99 4.30
C LEU A 75 -0.78 -8.35 4.77
N LEU A 76 -1.00 -8.54 6.08
CA LEU A 76 -1.58 -9.79 6.60
C LEU A 76 -2.95 -10.10 6.02
N ILE A 77 -3.77 -9.05 5.84
CA ILE A 77 -5.13 -9.18 5.29
C ILE A 77 -5.08 -9.32 3.76
N ASP A 78 -4.29 -8.49 3.09
CA ASP A 78 -4.04 -8.51 1.64
C ASP A 78 -3.55 -9.89 1.16
N ASP A 79 -2.60 -10.51 1.87
CA ASP A 79 -2.11 -11.87 1.57
C ASP A 79 -3.25 -12.91 1.54
N ILE A 80 -4.28 -12.73 2.37
CA ILE A 80 -5.46 -13.62 2.41
C ILE A 80 -6.42 -13.27 1.29
N GLU A 81 -6.70 -11.99 1.07
CA GLU A 81 -7.58 -11.48 0.02
C GLU A 81 -7.09 -11.86 -1.39
N ASP A 82 -5.78 -11.96 -1.56
CA ASP A 82 -5.09 -12.33 -2.81
C ASP A 82 -4.77 -13.83 -2.89
N SER A 83 -5.03 -14.60 -1.82
CA SER A 83 -4.66 -16.02 -1.73
C SER A 83 -3.17 -16.29 -2.03
N SER A 84 -2.30 -15.40 -1.56
CA SER A 84 -0.86 -15.46 -1.83
C SER A 84 -0.19 -16.54 -0.97
N ASP A 85 0.56 -17.45 -1.59
CA ASP A 85 1.31 -18.49 -0.84
C ASP A 85 2.59 -17.94 -0.19
N THR A 86 3.23 -16.94 -0.83
CA THR A 86 4.52 -16.39 -0.37
C THR A 86 4.57 -14.87 -0.35
N ARG A 87 5.32 -14.34 0.63
CA ARG A 87 5.62 -12.92 0.80
C ARG A 87 7.12 -12.79 1.10
N ARG A 88 7.83 -12.03 0.24
CA ARG A 88 9.27 -11.75 0.39
C ARG A 88 10.12 -13.03 0.50
N GLY A 89 9.81 -14.02 -0.33
CA GLY A 89 10.49 -15.32 -0.36
C GLY A 89 10.22 -16.23 0.83
N GLN A 90 9.24 -15.90 1.69
CA GLN A 90 8.82 -16.72 2.82
C GLN A 90 7.34 -17.06 2.71
N GLU A 91 6.89 -18.12 3.36
CA GLU A 91 5.48 -18.50 3.43
C GLU A 91 4.63 -17.38 4.07
N CYS A 92 3.45 -17.10 3.51
CA CYS A 92 2.54 -16.09 4.05
C CYS A 92 2.04 -16.46 5.46
N ALA A 93 1.76 -15.43 6.27
CA ALA A 93 1.38 -15.64 7.68
C ALA A 93 0.11 -16.51 7.84
N HIS A 94 -0.85 -16.38 6.93
CA HIS A 94 -2.09 -17.14 6.98
C HIS A 94 -1.91 -18.63 6.66
N ILE A 95 -0.88 -19.00 5.89
CA ILE A 95 -0.53 -20.40 5.66
C ILE A 95 0.08 -20.99 6.93
N LYS A 96 1.00 -20.25 7.57
CA LYS A 96 1.71 -20.69 8.78
C LYS A 96 0.85 -20.74 10.04
N TYR A 97 0.02 -19.72 10.25
CA TYR A 97 -0.75 -19.52 11.50
C TYR A 97 -2.26 -19.75 11.32
N GLY A 98 -2.71 -19.97 10.09
CA GLY A 98 -4.12 -20.10 9.74
C GLY A 98 -4.78 -18.75 9.44
N PRO A 99 -5.74 -18.70 8.48
CA PRO A 99 -6.48 -17.48 8.17
C PRO A 99 -7.22 -16.86 9.37
N PRO A 100 -7.92 -17.63 10.25
CA PRO A 100 -8.67 -17.02 11.35
C PRO A 100 -7.80 -16.21 12.32
N LEU A 101 -6.64 -16.76 12.72
CA LEU A 101 -5.72 -16.06 13.61
C LEU A 101 -5.07 -14.87 12.91
N THR A 102 -4.73 -15.00 11.63
CA THR A 102 -4.10 -13.93 10.85
C THR A 102 -5.04 -12.74 10.63
N ILE A 103 -6.31 -12.99 10.32
CA ILE A 103 -7.35 -11.95 10.20
C ILE A 103 -7.53 -11.23 11.54
N ASN A 104 -7.68 -11.99 12.63
CA ASN A 104 -7.84 -11.40 13.96
C ASN A 104 -6.61 -10.58 14.36
N CYS A 105 -5.40 -11.07 14.06
CA CYS A 105 -4.15 -10.37 14.31
C CYS A 105 -4.07 -9.04 13.56
N GLY A 106 -4.36 -9.04 12.25
CA GLY A 106 -4.37 -7.82 11.44
C GLY A 106 -5.36 -6.77 11.98
N ASN A 107 -6.57 -7.19 12.32
CA ASN A 107 -7.59 -6.30 12.90
C ASN A 107 -7.18 -5.76 14.28
N LEU A 108 -6.63 -6.61 15.16
CA LEU A 108 -6.12 -6.21 16.46
C LEU A 108 -5.02 -5.15 16.32
N MET A 109 -4.09 -5.35 15.38
CA MET A 109 -2.99 -4.43 15.15
C MET A 109 -3.46 -3.11 14.52
N TYR A 110 -4.53 -3.10 13.72
CA TYR A 110 -5.20 -1.85 13.32
C TYR A 110 -5.72 -1.08 14.52
N PHE A 111 -6.38 -1.74 15.47
CA PHE A 111 -6.85 -1.08 16.69
C PHE A 111 -5.70 -0.60 17.58
N GLU A 112 -4.60 -1.34 17.66
CA GLU A 112 -3.40 -0.90 18.38
C GLU A 112 -2.76 0.34 17.74
N ALA A 113 -2.68 0.41 16.41
CA ALA A 113 -2.20 1.60 15.71
C ALA A 113 -3.10 2.82 15.97
N LEU A 114 -4.42 2.63 15.98
CA LEU A 114 -5.39 3.66 16.36
C LEU A 114 -5.21 4.10 17.81
N HIS A 115 -5.07 3.15 18.74
CA HIS A 115 -4.83 3.42 20.16
C HIS A 115 -3.55 4.24 20.36
N ARG A 116 -2.45 3.84 19.73
CA ARG A 116 -1.17 4.59 19.75
C ARG A 116 -1.33 6.00 19.23
N ALA A 117 -1.96 6.16 18.07
CA ALA A 117 -2.11 7.47 17.47
C ALA A 117 -3.01 8.40 18.30
N THR A 118 -3.96 7.88 19.08
CA THR A 118 -4.96 8.67 19.81
C THR A 118 -4.65 8.86 21.29
N ASN A 119 -3.91 7.92 21.90
CA ASN A 119 -3.62 7.91 23.34
C ASN A 119 -2.12 7.98 23.66
N VAL A 120 -1.24 7.58 22.75
CA VAL A 120 0.21 7.64 22.99
C VAL A 120 0.79 8.88 22.34
N LEU A 121 0.59 9.05 21.03
CA LEU A 121 1.22 10.09 20.22
C LEU A 121 0.93 11.52 20.74
N PRO A 122 -0.31 11.92 21.06
CA PRO A 122 -0.57 13.26 21.60
C PRO A 122 0.15 13.47 22.94
N ASN A 123 0.21 12.44 23.79
CA ASN A 123 0.84 12.50 25.11
C ASN A 123 2.38 12.54 25.08
N LEU A 124 3.01 12.37 23.91
CA LEU A 124 4.45 12.51 23.75
C LEU A 124 4.90 13.96 23.58
N GLU A 125 3.97 14.88 23.31
CA GLU A 125 4.27 16.30 23.19
C GLU A 125 4.39 16.95 24.58
N GLU A 126 5.40 17.79 24.79
CA GLU A 126 5.40 18.69 25.93
C GLU A 126 4.34 19.77 25.66
N HIS A 127 3.16 19.58 26.24
CA HIS A 127 2.02 20.46 26.04
C HIS A 127 2.32 21.84 26.60
N GLY A 128 2.79 22.74 25.73
CA GLY A 128 2.80 24.17 25.98
C GLY A 128 1.36 24.71 25.99
N SER A 129 1.00 25.50 24.97
CA SER A 129 -0.31 26.14 24.85
C SER A 129 -1.32 25.41 23.95
N ARG A 130 -0.96 24.23 23.40
CA ARG A 130 -1.85 23.47 22.50
C ARG A 130 -2.88 22.64 23.27
N ASP A 131 -4.11 22.64 22.78
CA ASP A 131 -5.22 21.86 23.35
C ASP A 131 -5.10 20.37 22.96
N LEU A 132 -4.85 19.53 23.96
CA LEU A 132 -4.82 18.06 23.86
C LEU A 132 -6.08 17.48 23.22
N SER A 133 -7.24 18.07 23.50
CA SER A 133 -8.53 17.66 22.96
C SER A 133 -8.60 17.91 21.45
N GLU A 134 -8.09 19.07 21.00
CA GLU A 134 -8.02 19.42 19.59
C GLU A 134 -7.08 18.49 18.83
N ILE A 135 -5.86 18.25 19.36
CA ILE A 135 -4.88 17.34 18.74
C ILE A 135 -5.47 15.93 18.62
N SER A 136 -6.09 15.42 19.68
CA SER A 136 -6.72 14.09 19.68
C SER A 136 -7.86 14.01 18.66
N THR A 137 -8.68 15.06 18.56
CA THR A 137 -9.79 15.14 17.59
C THR A 137 -9.28 15.17 16.15
N LYS A 138 -8.28 16.00 15.85
CA LYS A 138 -7.66 16.06 14.52
C LYS A 138 -6.98 14.74 14.16
N THR A 139 -6.26 14.13 15.12
CA THR A 139 -5.61 12.83 14.92
C THR A 139 -6.61 11.74 14.58
N ASN A 140 -7.71 11.63 15.34
CA ASN A 140 -8.81 10.71 15.05
C ASN A 140 -9.38 10.92 13.65
N LYS A 141 -9.66 12.17 13.27
CA LYS A 141 -10.18 12.49 11.95
C LYS A 141 -9.24 12.04 10.84
N ILE A 142 -7.95 12.36 10.96
CA ILE A 142 -6.93 11.97 9.98
C ILE A 142 -6.88 10.44 9.83
N LEU A 143 -6.85 9.71 10.94
CA LEU A 143 -6.78 8.24 10.92
C LEU A 143 -8.01 7.63 10.25
N VAL A 144 -9.21 8.03 10.67
CA VAL A 144 -10.45 7.49 10.12
C VAL A 144 -10.57 7.78 8.64
N ASP A 145 -10.33 9.03 8.22
CA ASP A 145 -10.43 9.42 6.81
C ASP A 145 -9.44 8.60 5.95
N GLU A 146 -8.19 8.43 6.40
CA GLU A 146 -7.20 7.69 5.62
C GLU A 146 -7.37 6.17 5.65
N MET A 147 -7.88 5.61 6.74
CA MET A 147 -8.23 4.19 6.79
C MET A 147 -9.43 3.88 5.89
N LEU A 148 -10.44 4.76 5.85
CA LEU A 148 -11.54 4.64 4.90
C LEU A 148 -11.01 4.66 3.46
N ASN A 149 -10.19 5.66 3.11
CA ASN A 149 -9.61 5.75 1.77
C ASN A 149 -8.83 4.49 1.38
N LEU A 150 -7.99 3.96 2.28
CA LEU A 150 -7.23 2.73 2.04
C LEU A 150 -8.16 1.56 1.70
N HIS A 151 -9.20 1.33 2.51
CA HIS A 151 -10.15 0.23 2.30
C HIS A 151 -11.05 0.45 1.07
N HIS A 152 -11.38 1.70 0.73
CA HIS A 152 -12.07 2.03 -0.52
C HIS A 152 -11.23 1.64 -1.74
N GLY A 153 -9.92 1.91 -1.71
CA GLY A 153 -9.00 1.51 -2.77
C GLY A 153 -8.85 -0.01 -2.88
N GLN A 154 -8.59 -0.68 -1.76
CA GLN A 154 -8.46 -2.14 -1.71
C GLN A 154 -9.74 -2.84 -2.18
N GLY A 155 -10.91 -2.40 -1.69
CA GLY A 155 -12.20 -2.98 -2.08
C GLY A 155 -12.51 -2.80 -3.56
N LEU A 156 -12.12 -1.67 -4.18
CA LEU A 156 -12.26 -1.47 -5.62
C LEU A 156 -11.35 -2.40 -6.42
N ASP A 157 -10.10 -2.59 -5.98
CA ASP A 157 -9.15 -3.51 -6.61
C ASP A 157 -9.68 -4.96 -6.64
N ILE A 158 -10.15 -5.44 -5.49
CA ILE A 158 -10.79 -6.76 -5.34
C ILE A 158 -12.06 -6.85 -6.18
N TYR A 159 -12.95 -5.85 -6.11
CA TYR A 159 -14.18 -5.82 -6.90
C TYR A 159 -13.89 -5.87 -8.41
N TRP A 160 -12.84 -5.20 -8.88
CA TRP A 160 -12.47 -5.25 -10.29
C TRP A 160 -11.97 -6.62 -10.71
N ARG A 161 -11.09 -7.23 -9.89
CA ARG A 161 -10.58 -8.59 -10.09
C ARG A 161 -11.70 -9.62 -10.14
N ASP A 162 -12.56 -9.65 -9.12
CA ASP A 162 -13.48 -10.78 -8.90
C ASP A 162 -14.85 -10.60 -9.58
N VAL A 163 -15.24 -9.35 -9.86
CA VAL A 163 -16.57 -9.05 -10.40
C VAL A 163 -16.49 -8.30 -11.73
N ARG A 164 -15.88 -7.10 -11.76
CA ARG A 164 -15.96 -6.22 -12.95
C ARG A 164 -15.31 -6.84 -14.18
N LEU A 165 -14.15 -7.48 -14.06
CA LEU A 165 -13.47 -8.11 -15.19
C LEU A 165 -14.31 -9.21 -15.84
N ARG A 166 -14.95 -10.05 -15.01
CA ARG A 166 -15.85 -11.10 -15.49
C ARG A 166 -17.08 -10.51 -16.18
N GLU A 167 -17.69 -9.47 -15.61
CA GLU A 167 -18.84 -8.80 -16.22
C GLU A 167 -18.47 -8.12 -17.55
N TRP A 168 -17.29 -7.50 -17.62
CA TRP A 168 -16.76 -6.91 -18.85
C TRP A 168 -16.51 -7.98 -19.92
N ASN A 169 -15.96 -9.14 -19.56
CA ASN A 169 -15.74 -10.24 -20.50
C ASN A 169 -17.06 -10.77 -21.08
N LEU A 170 -18.15 -10.70 -20.31
CA LEU A 170 -19.51 -11.03 -20.75
C LEU A 170 -20.22 -9.88 -21.50
N GLY A 171 -19.56 -8.74 -21.71
CA GLY A 171 -20.14 -7.57 -22.39
C GLY A 171 -21.20 -6.83 -21.57
N LYS A 172 -21.18 -6.96 -20.24
CA LYS A 172 -22.18 -6.33 -19.33
C LYS A 172 -21.77 -4.97 -18.81
N CYS A 173 -20.48 -4.65 -18.83
CA CYS A 173 -19.95 -3.37 -18.38
C CYS A 173 -18.68 -3.02 -19.17
N GLU A 174 -18.16 -1.82 -18.97
CA GLU A 174 -16.89 -1.36 -19.53
C GLU A 174 -15.73 -1.57 -18.55
N LEU A 175 -14.51 -1.70 -19.09
CA LEU A 175 -13.30 -1.63 -18.28
C LEU A 175 -13.24 -0.29 -17.53
N PRO A 176 -12.61 -0.24 -16.34
CA PRO A 176 -12.25 1.03 -15.72
C PRO A 176 -11.43 1.88 -16.70
N SER A 177 -11.73 3.18 -16.73
CA SER A 177 -10.86 4.18 -17.34
C SER A 177 -9.53 4.27 -16.59
N VAL A 178 -8.51 4.83 -17.23
CA VAL A 178 -7.23 5.13 -16.57
C VAL A 178 -7.46 6.07 -15.37
N GLU A 179 -8.39 7.04 -15.47
CA GLU A 179 -8.71 7.92 -14.36
C GLU A 179 -9.27 7.15 -13.15
N GLU A 180 -10.23 6.23 -13.37
CA GLU A 180 -10.75 5.38 -12.29
C GLU A 180 -9.63 4.56 -11.64
N TYR A 181 -8.76 3.95 -12.46
CA TYR A 181 -7.59 3.22 -11.96
C TYR A 181 -6.70 4.12 -11.08
N LEU A 182 -6.37 5.34 -11.55
CA LEU A 182 -5.55 6.29 -10.80
C LEU A 182 -6.19 6.69 -9.47
N ARG A 183 -7.52 6.84 -9.43
CA ARG A 183 -8.28 7.11 -8.19
C ARG A 183 -8.24 5.93 -7.22
N MET A 184 -8.37 4.70 -7.73
CA MET A 184 -8.27 3.49 -6.92
C MET A 184 -6.89 3.39 -6.25
N VAL A 185 -5.79 3.52 -7.01
CA VAL A 185 -4.44 3.39 -6.45
C VAL A 185 -4.07 4.56 -5.54
N MET A 186 -4.56 5.77 -5.83
CA MET A 186 -4.44 6.93 -4.94
C MET A 186 -5.07 6.65 -3.57
N ASN A 187 -6.17 5.89 -3.54
CA ASN A 187 -6.84 5.49 -2.31
C ASN A 187 -6.12 4.34 -1.60
N LYS A 188 -5.82 3.24 -2.31
CA LYS A 188 -5.16 2.03 -1.78
C LYS A 188 -3.77 2.33 -1.20
N THR A 189 -2.92 3.00 -1.96
CA THR A 189 -1.51 3.22 -1.60
C THR A 189 -1.26 4.63 -1.08
N GLY A 190 -1.97 5.63 -1.60
CA GLY A 190 -1.81 7.02 -1.16
C GLY A 190 -2.32 7.31 0.26
N GLY A 191 -3.22 6.49 0.82
CA GLY A 191 -3.76 6.66 2.18
C GLY A 191 -2.69 6.72 3.26
N LEU A 192 -1.75 5.78 3.26
CA LEU A 192 -0.65 5.78 4.26
C LEU A 192 0.34 6.92 4.06
N PHE A 193 0.56 7.38 2.82
CA PHE A 193 1.41 8.56 2.58
C PHE A 193 0.74 9.84 3.05
N ARG A 194 -0.57 10.02 2.77
CA ARG A 194 -1.33 11.15 3.30
C ARG A 194 -1.39 11.14 4.82
N LEU A 195 -1.56 9.96 5.43
CA LEU A 195 -1.51 9.79 6.88
C LEU A 195 -0.18 10.30 7.44
N ALA A 196 0.95 9.89 6.84
CA ALA A 196 2.27 10.34 7.26
C ALA A 196 2.42 11.88 7.16
N VAL A 197 2.04 12.46 6.03
CA VAL A 197 2.11 13.91 5.78
C VAL A 197 1.23 14.69 6.76
N LYS A 198 0.00 14.24 6.98
CA LYS A 198 -0.96 14.91 7.89
C LYS A 198 -0.54 14.80 9.36
N LEU A 199 0.01 13.66 9.79
CA LEU A 199 0.55 13.52 11.14
C LEU A 199 1.82 14.36 11.34
N LEU A 200 2.74 14.40 10.36
CA LEU A 200 3.91 15.28 10.44
C LEU A 200 3.51 16.75 10.55
N ALA A 201 2.50 17.18 9.77
CA ALA A 201 1.94 18.52 9.82
C ALA A 201 1.33 18.84 11.19
N LEU A 202 0.52 17.94 11.74
CA LEU A 202 -0.17 18.14 13.02
C LEU A 202 0.80 18.34 14.19
N PHE A 203 1.97 17.70 14.14
CA PHE A 203 2.96 17.74 15.22
C PHE A 203 4.15 18.67 14.95
N THR A 204 4.08 19.54 13.94
CA THR A 204 5.04 20.64 13.73
C THR A 204 4.42 21.99 14.02
N ASP A 205 5.24 22.96 14.44
CA ASP A 205 4.82 24.36 14.63
C ASP A 205 5.03 25.21 13.37
N ASN A 206 5.63 24.62 12.32
CA ASN A 206 6.05 25.32 11.10
C ASN A 206 5.07 25.20 9.93
N PHE A 207 3.88 24.62 10.14
CA PHE A 207 2.96 24.30 9.05
C PHE A 207 1.50 24.50 9.46
N SER A 208 0.74 25.20 8.62
CA SER A 208 -0.69 25.38 8.80
C SER A 208 -1.51 24.26 8.13
N ASP A 209 -2.78 24.12 8.54
CA ASP A 209 -3.73 23.21 7.88
C ASP A 209 -3.85 23.53 6.37
N ALA A 210 -3.87 24.82 6.00
CA ALA A 210 -3.96 25.25 4.60
C ALA A 210 -2.70 24.94 3.77
N GLU A 211 -1.51 24.92 4.38
CA GLU A 211 -0.28 24.48 3.73
C GLU A 211 -0.26 22.95 3.60
N THR A 212 -0.79 22.23 4.58
CA THR A 212 -0.94 20.77 4.57
C THR A 212 -1.79 20.33 3.38
N ASP A 213 -2.93 20.99 3.16
CA ASP A 213 -3.82 20.69 2.05
C ASP A 213 -3.15 20.88 0.68
N LYS A 214 -2.18 21.79 0.56
CA LYS A 214 -1.40 21.98 -0.68
C LYS A 214 -0.38 20.87 -0.93
N LEU A 215 0.05 20.14 0.11
CA LEU A 215 0.94 18.98 -0.01
C LEU A 215 0.20 17.68 -0.32
N VAL A 216 -1.10 17.59 -0.01
CA VAL A 216 -1.91 16.37 -0.25
C VAL A 216 -1.88 15.92 -1.73
N PRO A 217 -2.08 16.81 -2.73
CA PRO A 217 -1.97 16.42 -4.14
C PRO A 217 -0.59 15.85 -4.51
N PHE A 218 0.48 16.40 -3.93
CA PHE A 218 1.83 15.89 -4.15
C PHE A 218 2.00 14.51 -3.51
N SER A 219 1.54 14.31 -2.27
CA SER A 219 1.52 12.99 -1.63
C SER A 219 0.72 11.95 -2.44
N ASN A 220 -0.40 12.35 -3.03
CA ASN A 220 -1.21 11.50 -3.89
C ASN A 220 -0.46 11.07 -5.15
N LEU A 221 0.25 12.01 -5.79
CA LEU A 221 1.08 11.73 -6.95
C LEU A 221 2.17 10.68 -6.63
N LEU A 222 2.79 10.77 -5.45
CA LEU A 222 3.79 9.77 -5.02
C LEU A 222 3.18 8.39 -4.76
N GLY A 223 1.96 8.34 -4.21
CA GLY A 223 1.18 7.10 -4.08
C GLY A 223 0.90 6.44 -5.42
N ILE A 224 0.48 7.24 -6.39
CA ILE A 224 0.23 6.80 -7.78
C ILE A 224 1.52 6.28 -8.42
N ILE A 225 2.62 7.05 -8.36
CA ILE A 225 3.93 6.65 -8.92
C ILE A 225 4.39 5.32 -8.32
N TYR A 226 4.28 5.18 -7.00
CA TYR A 226 4.68 3.96 -6.31
C TYR A 226 3.90 2.75 -6.81
N GLN A 227 2.57 2.86 -6.95
CA GLN A 227 1.75 1.74 -7.42
C GLN A 227 2.00 1.41 -8.90
N ILE A 228 2.05 2.41 -9.77
CA ILE A 228 2.36 2.19 -11.20
C ILE A 228 3.72 1.50 -11.36
N ARG A 229 4.71 1.91 -10.57
CA ARG A 229 6.02 1.26 -10.55
C ARG A 229 5.89 -0.21 -10.11
N ASP A 230 5.17 -0.49 -9.04
CA ASP A 230 5.01 -1.84 -8.51
C ASP A 230 4.33 -2.78 -9.52
N ASP A 231 3.20 -2.35 -10.10
CA ASP A 231 2.49 -3.04 -11.18
C ASP A 231 3.39 -3.28 -12.41
N TYR A 232 4.21 -2.29 -12.78
CA TYR A 232 5.15 -2.43 -13.89
C TYR A 232 6.27 -3.45 -13.60
N MET A 233 6.88 -3.35 -12.41
CA MET A 233 7.99 -4.21 -12.01
C MET A 233 7.54 -5.65 -11.80
N ASN A 234 6.29 -5.88 -11.37
CA ASN A 234 5.67 -7.20 -11.27
C ASN A 234 5.75 -7.99 -12.58
N LEU A 235 5.63 -7.29 -13.72
CA LEU A 235 5.60 -7.92 -15.05
C LEU A 235 6.94 -7.89 -15.79
N VAL A 236 7.88 -7.02 -15.42
CA VAL A 236 9.11 -6.78 -16.21
C VAL A 236 10.38 -7.28 -15.53
N ASP A 237 10.47 -7.31 -14.20
CA ASP A 237 11.71 -7.67 -13.50
C ASP A 237 11.74 -9.17 -13.14
N ASP A 238 12.67 -9.90 -13.73
CA ASP A 238 12.85 -11.33 -13.45
C ASP A 238 13.23 -11.59 -11.98
N ARG A 239 13.87 -10.63 -11.29
CA ARG A 239 14.19 -10.74 -9.86
C ARG A 239 12.94 -10.63 -8.98
N TYR A 240 11.93 -9.86 -9.41
CA TYR A 240 10.63 -9.83 -8.73
C TYR A 240 9.97 -11.22 -8.81
N SER A 241 10.10 -11.87 -9.97
CA SER A 241 9.59 -13.23 -10.19
C SER A 241 10.29 -14.25 -9.28
N GLU A 242 11.61 -14.14 -9.09
CA GLU A 242 12.39 -15.00 -8.19
C GLU A 242 12.00 -14.82 -6.70
N MET A 243 11.70 -13.60 -6.26
CA MET A 243 11.36 -13.32 -4.85
C MET A 243 9.94 -13.73 -4.45
N LYS A 244 9.01 -13.73 -5.40
CA LYS A 244 7.61 -14.14 -5.19
C LYS A 244 7.33 -15.58 -5.66
N GLY A 245 8.28 -16.19 -6.36
CA GLY A 245 8.17 -17.55 -6.89
C GLY A 245 7.29 -17.67 -8.15
N VAL A 246 6.72 -16.57 -8.66
CA VAL A 246 5.78 -16.55 -9.78
C VAL A 246 6.12 -15.39 -10.73
N ARG A 247 6.32 -15.70 -12.02
CA ARG A 247 6.49 -14.69 -13.07
C ARG A 247 5.13 -14.18 -13.53
N GLY A 248 4.90 -12.88 -13.43
CA GLY A 248 3.59 -12.28 -13.74
C GLY A 248 2.55 -12.57 -12.65
N GLU A 249 2.89 -12.30 -11.39
CA GLU A 249 2.02 -12.54 -10.24
C GLU A 249 0.67 -11.82 -10.37
N ASP A 250 0.62 -10.57 -10.85
CA ASP A 250 -0.64 -9.85 -11.08
C ASP A 250 -1.56 -10.62 -12.06
N LEU A 251 -0.99 -11.23 -13.11
CA LEU A 251 -1.74 -12.07 -14.04
C LEU A 251 -2.21 -13.37 -13.38
N ALA A 252 -1.35 -13.99 -12.56
CA ALA A 252 -1.69 -15.21 -11.82
C ALA A 252 -2.80 -14.94 -10.79
N GLU A 253 -2.79 -13.81 -10.11
CA GLU A 253 -3.86 -13.37 -9.21
C GLU A 253 -5.14 -12.98 -9.99
N GLY A 254 -5.01 -12.60 -11.27
CA GLY A 254 -6.09 -12.11 -12.12
C GLY A 254 -6.40 -10.63 -11.89
N LYS A 255 -5.47 -9.91 -11.28
CA LYS A 255 -5.60 -8.52 -10.89
C LYS A 255 -5.63 -7.59 -12.11
N LEU A 256 -6.33 -6.47 -11.99
CA LEU A 256 -6.39 -5.46 -13.04
C LEU A 256 -5.34 -4.35 -12.83
N SER A 257 -4.06 -4.72 -12.92
CA SER A 257 -2.96 -3.76 -12.85
C SER A 257 -2.91 -2.86 -14.09
N LEU A 258 -2.22 -1.71 -14.02
CA LEU A 258 -2.24 -0.73 -15.12
C LEU A 258 -1.78 -1.32 -16.48
N PRO A 259 -0.69 -2.11 -16.55
CA PRO A 259 -0.34 -2.79 -17.79
C PRO A 259 -1.43 -3.73 -18.30
N ILE A 260 -2.08 -4.50 -17.42
CA ILE A 260 -3.16 -5.41 -17.81
C ILE A 260 -4.35 -4.63 -18.35
N LEU A 261 -4.70 -3.50 -17.71
CA LEU A 261 -5.74 -2.60 -18.19
C LEU A 261 -5.44 -2.08 -19.60
N PHE A 262 -4.24 -1.57 -19.86
CA PHE A 262 -3.85 -1.12 -21.21
C PHE A 262 -3.87 -2.26 -22.24
N ALA A 263 -3.43 -3.45 -21.86
CA ALA A 263 -3.42 -4.59 -22.77
C ALA A 263 -4.86 -5.03 -23.13
N LEU A 264 -5.76 -5.12 -22.15
CA LEU A 264 -7.16 -5.50 -22.35
C LEU A 264 -7.96 -4.52 -23.22
N GLN A 265 -7.55 -3.25 -23.30
CA GLN A 265 -8.18 -2.26 -24.19
C GLN A 265 -7.99 -2.56 -25.68
N THR A 266 -6.95 -3.31 -26.05
CA THR A 266 -6.59 -3.55 -27.46
C THR A 266 -6.52 -5.03 -27.83
N ALA A 267 -6.31 -5.92 -26.85
CA ALA A 267 -6.19 -7.35 -27.09
C ALA A 267 -7.51 -7.97 -27.56
N PRO A 268 -7.51 -8.80 -28.62
CA PRO A 268 -8.70 -9.52 -29.05
C PRO A 268 -9.10 -10.60 -28.02
N ARG A 269 -10.39 -10.95 -27.97
CA ARG A 269 -10.96 -11.89 -27.00
C ARG A 269 -10.36 -13.30 -27.04
N ASN A 270 -9.69 -13.69 -28.13
CA ASN A 270 -9.01 -14.96 -28.29
C ASN A 270 -7.49 -14.89 -28.04
N SER A 271 -6.99 -13.79 -27.46
CA SER A 271 -5.57 -13.62 -27.16
C SER A 271 -5.12 -14.50 -25.99
N PRO A 272 -3.81 -14.81 -25.87
CA PRO A 272 -3.26 -15.48 -24.70
C PRO A 272 -3.59 -14.77 -23.38
N LEU A 273 -3.67 -13.43 -23.39
CA LEU A 273 -4.08 -12.64 -22.24
C LEU A 273 -5.50 -12.97 -21.78
N HIS A 274 -6.46 -13.09 -22.70
CA HIS A 274 -7.83 -13.47 -22.36
C HIS A 274 -7.90 -14.90 -21.83
N THR A 275 -7.17 -15.84 -22.45
CA THR A 275 -7.09 -17.22 -21.94
C THR A 275 -6.56 -17.26 -20.51
N ALA A 276 -5.46 -16.58 -20.21
CA ALA A 276 -4.91 -16.57 -18.86
C ALA A 276 -5.88 -15.99 -17.83
N LEU A 277 -6.60 -14.91 -18.16
CA LEU A 277 -7.48 -14.22 -17.21
C LEU A 277 -8.88 -14.84 -17.07
N PHE A 278 -9.43 -15.47 -18.11
CA PHE A 278 -10.84 -15.83 -18.17
C PHE A 278 -11.13 -17.34 -18.32
N ASP A 279 -10.16 -18.15 -18.75
CA ASP A 279 -10.35 -19.60 -18.85
C ASP A 279 -10.10 -20.31 -17.49
N TYR A 280 -9.52 -19.59 -16.52
CA TYR A 280 -9.20 -20.07 -15.18
C TYR A 280 -9.87 -19.18 -14.13
N GLY A 281 -10.65 -19.77 -13.24
CA GLY A 281 -11.54 -19.07 -12.32
C GLY A 281 -10.89 -18.60 -11.02
N SER A 282 -9.70 -19.10 -10.69
CA SER A 282 -8.99 -18.75 -9.46
C SER A 282 -7.48 -18.55 -9.67
N ALA A 283 -6.83 -17.87 -8.73
CA ALA A 283 -5.39 -17.69 -8.74
C ALA A 283 -4.65 -19.03 -8.74
N LYS A 284 -5.13 -19.99 -7.95
CA LYS A 284 -4.60 -21.36 -7.91
C LYS A 284 -4.65 -22.05 -9.26
N GLU A 285 -5.77 -21.99 -9.97
CA GLU A 285 -5.89 -22.59 -11.31
C GLU A 285 -4.93 -21.94 -12.32
N ARG A 286 -4.73 -20.61 -12.24
CA ARG A 286 -3.77 -19.90 -13.09
C ARG A 286 -2.32 -20.30 -12.79
N LEU A 287 -1.98 -20.52 -11.50
CA LEU A 287 -0.66 -21.02 -11.10
C LEU A 287 -0.42 -22.46 -11.60
N GLU A 288 -1.43 -23.33 -11.50
CA GLU A 288 -1.38 -24.69 -12.06
C GLU A 288 -1.20 -24.69 -13.60
N ASN A 289 -1.58 -23.59 -14.27
CA ASN A 289 -1.44 -23.36 -15.71
C ASN A 289 -0.43 -22.23 -16.01
N SER A 290 0.69 -22.21 -15.29
CA SER A 290 1.70 -21.15 -15.40
C SER A 290 2.26 -20.93 -16.82
N ASP A 291 2.20 -21.94 -17.71
CA ASP A 291 2.57 -21.76 -19.12
C ASP A 291 1.66 -20.74 -19.83
N LYS A 292 0.38 -20.66 -19.46
CA LYS A 292 -0.57 -19.68 -19.99
C LYS A 292 -0.31 -18.29 -19.46
N VAL A 293 0.05 -18.16 -18.19
CA VAL A 293 0.45 -16.88 -17.59
C VAL A 293 1.69 -16.34 -18.30
N VAL A 294 2.69 -17.20 -18.56
CA VAL A 294 3.89 -16.81 -19.33
C VAL A 294 3.55 -16.42 -20.76
N GLN A 295 2.70 -17.17 -21.46
CA GLN A 295 2.23 -16.82 -22.81
C GLN A 295 1.50 -15.48 -22.85
N ALA A 296 0.65 -15.19 -21.85
CA ALA A 296 -0.03 -13.90 -21.71
C ALA A 296 0.96 -12.76 -21.48
N LEU A 297 1.97 -12.98 -20.62
CA LEU A 297 3.01 -11.99 -20.36
C LEU A 297 3.85 -11.70 -21.61
N ASP A 298 4.29 -12.74 -22.33
CA ASP A 298 5.06 -12.57 -23.56
C ASP A 298 4.21 -11.90 -24.66
N TYR A 299 2.91 -12.23 -24.74
CA TYR A 299 1.96 -11.51 -25.61
C TYR A 299 1.87 -10.02 -25.23
N MET A 300 1.73 -9.69 -23.94
CA MET A 300 1.72 -8.29 -23.48
C MET A 300 3.02 -7.56 -23.83
N ARG A 301 4.16 -8.26 -23.77
CA ARG A 301 5.48 -7.70 -24.10
C ARG A 301 5.65 -7.41 -25.59
N ASN A 302 5.23 -8.34 -26.45
CA ASN A 302 5.60 -8.34 -27.87
C ASN A 302 4.48 -7.84 -28.79
N GLU A 303 3.21 -8.04 -28.40
CA GLU A 303 2.04 -7.83 -29.28
C GLU A 303 1.16 -6.65 -28.80
N THR A 304 1.48 -6.04 -27.66
CA THR A 304 0.77 -4.88 -27.13
C THR A 304 1.73 -3.74 -26.76
N GLU A 305 1.26 -2.50 -26.78
CA GLU A 305 2.04 -1.36 -26.29
C GLU A 305 1.92 -1.16 -24.77
N ALA A 306 1.25 -2.06 -24.04
CA ALA A 306 0.83 -1.84 -22.66
C ALA A 306 1.97 -1.53 -21.70
N LEU A 307 3.07 -2.30 -21.75
CA LEU A 307 4.24 -2.06 -20.91
C LEU A 307 4.93 -0.73 -21.26
N MET A 308 4.99 -0.37 -22.54
CA MET A 308 5.57 0.90 -22.98
C MET A 308 4.71 2.09 -22.56
N LEU A 309 3.37 1.96 -22.62
CA LEU A 309 2.43 2.97 -22.15
C LEU A 309 2.54 3.18 -20.63
N THR A 310 2.56 2.10 -19.85
CA THR A 310 2.79 2.17 -18.39
C THR A 310 4.13 2.82 -18.07
N TYR A 311 5.21 2.41 -18.75
CA TYR A 311 6.53 3.00 -18.57
C TYR A 311 6.53 4.51 -18.86
N LYS A 312 5.93 4.94 -19.98
CA LYS A 312 5.84 6.37 -20.34
C LYS A 312 5.06 7.16 -19.29
N LEU A 313 3.91 6.65 -18.84
CA LEU A 313 3.10 7.32 -17.81
C LEU A 313 3.85 7.43 -16.48
N LEU A 314 4.56 6.37 -16.06
CA LEU A 314 5.42 6.40 -14.88
C LEU A 314 6.47 7.51 -14.99
N LYS A 315 7.18 7.59 -16.12
CA LYS A 315 8.22 8.61 -16.34
C LYS A 315 7.65 10.03 -16.36
N GLU A 316 6.48 10.22 -16.95
CA GLU A 316 5.76 11.50 -16.92
C GLU A 316 5.46 11.93 -15.48
N TYR A 317 4.90 11.04 -14.67
CA TYR A 317 4.53 11.37 -13.29
C TYR A 317 5.75 11.57 -12.39
N VAL A 318 6.82 10.80 -12.59
CA VAL A 318 8.11 11.05 -11.93
C VAL A 318 8.66 12.42 -12.28
N ALA A 319 8.64 12.80 -13.57
CA ALA A 319 9.09 14.13 -14.01
C ALA A 319 8.23 15.25 -13.38
N LYS A 320 6.91 15.05 -13.30
CA LYS A 320 5.98 15.98 -12.64
C LYS A 320 6.29 16.12 -11.14
N ALA A 321 6.59 15.03 -10.45
CA ALA A 321 6.94 15.05 -9.03
C ALA A 321 8.28 15.75 -8.77
N LEU A 322 9.29 15.53 -9.63
CA LEU A 322 10.57 16.24 -9.55
C LEU A 322 10.43 17.73 -9.85
N ALA A 323 9.59 18.11 -10.83
CA ALA A 323 9.30 19.50 -11.14
C ALA A 323 8.64 20.22 -9.96
N TYR A 324 7.68 19.57 -9.29
CA TYR A 324 7.06 20.10 -8.08
C TYR A 324 8.09 20.39 -6.98
N LEU A 325 9.01 19.47 -6.72
CA LEU A 325 10.07 19.69 -5.72
C LEU A 325 11.00 20.85 -6.09
N LYS A 326 11.36 20.97 -7.37
CA LYS A 326 12.16 22.08 -7.87
C LYS A 326 11.46 23.42 -7.65
N GLU A 327 10.16 23.50 -7.93
CA GLU A 327 9.33 24.69 -7.69
C GLU A 327 9.19 25.01 -6.21
N ALA A 328 9.13 23.98 -5.36
CA ALA A 328 9.15 24.10 -3.90
C ALA A 328 10.53 24.44 -3.31
N GLY A 329 11.56 24.65 -4.15
CA GLY A 329 12.90 25.04 -3.72
C GLY A 329 13.75 23.90 -3.13
N ALA A 330 13.41 22.64 -3.43
CA ALA A 330 14.19 21.50 -2.97
C ALA A 330 15.61 21.53 -3.56
N PRO A 331 16.66 21.33 -2.74
CA PRO A 331 18.01 21.16 -3.27
C PRO A 331 18.11 19.82 -4.02
N SER A 332 19.03 19.73 -4.97
CA SER A 332 19.17 18.55 -5.86
C SER A 332 19.53 17.26 -5.12
N ASP A 333 20.15 17.37 -3.94
CA ASP A 333 20.57 16.28 -3.06
C ASP A 333 19.54 15.97 -1.97
N ALA A 334 18.36 16.62 -1.97
CA ALA A 334 17.31 16.34 -1.00
C ALA A 334 16.92 14.85 -1.02
N LEU A 335 16.70 14.26 0.16
CA LEU A 335 16.30 12.86 0.28
C LEU A 335 15.07 12.52 -0.57
N LEU A 336 14.10 13.43 -0.63
CA LEU A 336 12.86 13.23 -1.39
C LEU A 336 13.08 13.21 -2.90
N VAL A 337 14.04 14.00 -3.42
CA VAL A 337 14.48 13.94 -4.82
C VAL A 337 15.11 12.58 -5.11
N GLY A 338 15.96 12.08 -4.21
CA GLY A 338 16.57 10.75 -4.34
C GLY A 338 15.54 9.62 -4.32
N VAL A 339 14.54 9.70 -3.44
CA VAL A 339 13.43 8.74 -3.38
C VAL A 339 12.62 8.72 -4.67
N ILE A 340 12.22 9.88 -5.21
CA ILE A 340 11.44 9.97 -6.44
C ILE A 340 12.26 9.48 -7.65
N THR A 341 13.54 9.83 -7.70
CA THR A 341 14.45 9.37 -8.76
C THR A 341 14.56 7.85 -8.75
N HIS A 342 14.70 7.24 -7.56
CA HIS A 342 14.73 5.79 -7.43
C HIS A 342 13.42 5.12 -7.85
N LEU A 343 12.26 5.74 -7.58
CA LEU A 343 10.99 5.22 -8.06
C LEU A 343 10.87 5.24 -9.58
N GLY A 344 11.48 6.24 -10.22
CA GLY A 344 11.61 6.29 -11.67
C GLY A 344 12.67 5.37 -12.25
N ASP A 345 13.56 4.79 -11.44
CA ASP A 345 14.66 3.95 -11.91
C ASP A 345 14.18 2.51 -12.19
N VAL A 346 13.50 2.36 -13.34
CA VAL A 346 13.02 1.10 -13.88
C VAL A 346 13.57 0.88 -15.29
N VAL A 347 13.79 -0.39 -15.63
CA VAL A 347 14.26 -0.82 -16.95
C VAL A 347 13.20 -0.46 -17.99
N LYS A 348 13.62 0.11 -19.11
CA LYS A 348 12.73 0.36 -20.25
C LYS A 348 12.35 -0.98 -20.90
N PRO A 349 11.09 -1.24 -21.26
CA PRO A 349 10.74 -2.51 -21.88
C PRO A 349 11.42 -2.60 -23.26
N SER A 350 11.95 -3.78 -23.59
CA SER A 350 12.42 -4.08 -24.93
C SER A 350 11.23 -4.05 -25.90
N MET A 351 11.47 -3.54 -27.12
CA MET A 351 10.50 -3.69 -28.23
C MET A 351 10.55 -5.10 -28.79
#